data_AF-A0A7M6DLR4-F1
#
_entry.id   AF-A0A7M6DLR4-F1
#
_cell.length_a   1.000
_cell.length_b   1.000
_cell.length_c   1.000
_cell.angle_alpha   90.00
_cell.angle_beta   90.00
_cell.angle_gamma   90.00
#
_symmetry.space_group_name_H-M   'P 1'
#
loop_
_entity.id
_entity.type
_entity.pdbx_description
1 polymer ?
#
loop_
_entity_poly.entity_id
_entity_poly.type
_entity_poly.pdbx_seq_one_letter_code
_entity_poly.pdbx_strand_id
1 'polypeptide(L)'
;MYIILVIIAISFIKPSQSQGTIHDFNGKRYILENAALTWSGAEADCVSRRGHLASIQSDAEANFFNFVASNRQIWLGATKTLNSPPSDDWKWSDDTCWSYTNWNVGEPNNGGGNEDCMATAGGSTSVWNDLNCAASLPYLCELDDCGTANCQIDGGWSSWSWGACDAPCGPGTQIEERSCTNPSVSNGGLSCCGSATGNTQSCEVVPCPVNGGWTAWGTWGACSDPCGTGSQERSRTCTNPTPAHGGDPCAGDTSESQDCNTNPCPVNGGWTAWGTWGACTATCGTGSQERSRTCTNPTPAHGGDPCAGDTSESQDCNTDPCPVNGGWTAWGTWGACTATCGTGSQRTVKNLYKSNTCPRRRPLCWRYI
;
A
#
# COMPACT_ATOMS: atom_id res chain seq x y z
N MET A 1 1.62 21.58 -79.74
CA MET A 1 2.92 22.28 -79.88
C MET A 1 3.89 21.57 -78.96
N TYR A 2 4.67 20.64 -79.51
CA TYR A 2 5.58 19.76 -78.77
C TYR A 2 6.90 20.50 -78.55
N ILE A 3 7.32 20.65 -77.29
CA ILE A 3 8.70 21.07 -76.97
C ILE A 3 9.43 19.80 -76.51
N ILE A 4 10.20 19.23 -77.43
CA ILE A 4 11.13 18.15 -77.14
C ILE A 4 12.36 18.80 -76.51
N LEU A 5 12.46 18.72 -75.17
CA LEU A 5 13.70 19.02 -74.46
C LEU A 5 14.69 17.90 -74.74
N VAL A 6 15.66 18.16 -75.63
CA VAL A 6 16.84 17.32 -75.80
C VAL A 6 17.74 17.56 -74.58
N ILE A 7 17.63 16.69 -73.58
CA ILE A 7 18.59 16.64 -72.49
C ILE A 7 19.86 16.03 -73.07
N ILE A 8 20.84 16.89 -73.37
CA ILE A 8 22.20 16.47 -73.69
C ILE A 8 22.77 15.89 -72.39
N ALA A 9 22.85 14.57 -72.31
CA ALA A 9 23.63 13.89 -71.30
C ALA A 9 25.10 14.25 -71.55
N ILE A 10 25.61 15.25 -70.84
CA ILE A 10 27.03 15.44 -70.68
C ILE A 10 27.50 14.25 -69.84
N SER A 11 27.94 13.20 -70.54
CA SER A 11 28.74 12.15 -69.93
C SER A 11 29.98 12.83 -69.37
N PHE A 12 29.96 13.14 -68.08
CA PHE A 12 31.19 13.36 -67.34
C PHE A 12 31.99 12.07 -67.51
N ILE A 13 33.03 12.14 -68.34
CA ILE A 13 34.08 11.13 -68.34
C ILE A 13 34.59 11.13 -66.91
N LYS A 14 34.20 10.12 -66.12
CA LYS A 14 34.86 9.84 -64.84
C LYS A 14 36.36 9.80 -65.16
N PRO A 15 37.22 10.54 -64.42
CA PRO A 15 38.66 10.36 -64.58
C PRO A 15 38.93 8.86 -64.50
N SER A 16 39.72 8.32 -65.42
CA SER A 16 40.02 6.88 -65.45
C SER A 16 40.42 6.47 -64.04
N GLN A 17 39.61 5.65 -63.37
CA GLN A 17 40.02 5.10 -62.09
C GLN A 17 41.33 4.37 -62.38
N SER A 18 42.43 4.81 -61.76
CA SER A 18 43.62 4.00 -61.73
C SER A 18 43.16 2.65 -61.18
N GLN A 19 43.30 1.61 -62.00
CA GLN A 19 43.04 0.26 -61.53
C GLN A 19 44.24 -0.10 -60.65
N GLY A 20 44.24 0.39 -59.41
CA GLY A 20 45.15 -0.10 -58.38
C GLY A 20 45.06 -1.62 -58.32
N THR A 21 46.17 -2.25 -57.93
CA THR A 21 46.24 -3.71 -57.87
C THR A 21 45.37 -4.19 -56.72
N ILE A 22 44.47 -5.14 -57.01
CA ILE A 22 43.64 -5.79 -55.99
C ILE A 22 44.49 -6.85 -55.28
N HIS A 23 44.39 -6.87 -53.95
CA HIS A 23 45.00 -7.87 -53.09
C HIS A 23 43.97 -8.40 -52.10
N ASP A 24 43.87 -9.72 -51.94
CA ASP A 24 42.98 -10.35 -50.96
C ASP A 24 43.81 -10.92 -49.80
N PHE A 25 43.37 -10.67 -48.57
CA PHE A 25 43.99 -11.20 -47.36
C PHE A 25 42.94 -11.42 -46.27
N ASN A 26 42.97 -12.60 -45.64
CA ASN A 26 42.07 -12.97 -44.54
C ASN A 26 40.57 -12.70 -44.78
N GLY A 27 40.09 -12.86 -46.02
CA GLY A 27 38.68 -12.64 -46.37
C GLY A 27 38.29 -11.17 -46.54
N LYS A 28 39.26 -10.26 -46.51
CA LYS A 28 39.15 -8.83 -46.85
C LYS A 28 39.86 -8.55 -48.19
N ARG A 29 39.47 -7.45 -48.83
CA ARG A 29 40.01 -7.02 -50.12
C ARG A 29 40.57 -5.62 -50.03
N TYR A 30 41.76 -5.45 -50.59
CA TYR A 30 42.51 -4.21 -50.55
C TYR A 30 42.92 -3.76 -51.95
N ILE A 31 43.02 -2.44 -52.16
CA ILE A 31 43.58 -1.84 -53.36
C ILE A 31 44.73 -0.94 -52.98
N LEU A 32 45.93 -1.24 -53.52
CA LEU A 32 47.06 -0.35 -53.40
C LEU A 32 47.05 0.68 -54.53
N GLU A 33 46.95 1.95 -54.17
CA GLU A 33 47.07 3.07 -55.09
C GLU A 33 48.48 3.68 -55.00
N ASN A 34 49.14 3.71 -56.16
CA ASN A 34 50.49 4.25 -56.27
C ASN A 34 50.50 5.78 -56.44
N ALA A 35 49.37 6.38 -56.80
CA ALA A 35 49.22 7.82 -56.86
C ALA A 35 49.28 8.41 -55.45
N ALA A 36 50.05 9.48 -55.28
CA ALA A 36 50.19 10.12 -53.98
C ALA A 36 49.10 11.18 -53.78
N LEU A 37 48.33 11.07 -52.70
CA LEU A 37 47.29 12.03 -52.31
C LEU A 37 47.48 12.46 -50.85
N THR A 38 46.89 13.60 -50.48
CA THR A 38 46.71 13.96 -49.07
C THR A 38 45.87 12.90 -48.38
N TRP A 39 45.98 12.77 -47.05
CA TRP A 39 45.20 11.77 -46.31
C TRP A 39 43.70 11.88 -46.62
N SER A 40 43.16 13.11 -46.60
CA SER A 40 41.76 13.38 -46.93
C SER A 40 41.39 13.07 -48.39
N GLY A 41 42.33 13.26 -49.32
CA GLY A 41 42.13 12.93 -50.73
C GLY A 41 42.15 11.42 -50.98
N ALA A 42 43.04 10.71 -50.30
CA ALA A 42 43.14 9.26 -50.33
C ALA A 42 41.87 8.61 -49.73
N GLU A 43 41.40 9.10 -48.58
CA GLU A 43 40.15 8.65 -47.97
C GLU A 43 38.94 8.88 -48.89
N ALA A 44 38.83 10.08 -49.48
CA ALA A 44 37.75 10.36 -50.43
C ALA A 44 37.78 9.43 -51.66
N ASP A 45 38.97 9.04 -52.13
CA ASP A 45 39.11 8.06 -53.21
C ASP A 45 38.65 6.66 -52.78
N CYS A 46 39.06 6.18 -51.59
CA CYS A 46 38.59 4.90 -51.05
C CYS A 46 37.07 4.87 -50.86
N VAL A 47 36.48 5.93 -50.30
CA VAL A 47 35.02 6.07 -50.15
C VAL A 47 34.31 6.04 -51.50
N SER A 48 34.89 6.66 -52.54
CA SER A 48 34.34 6.60 -53.90
C SER A 48 34.29 5.17 -54.49
N ARG A 49 35.06 4.25 -53.91
CA ARG A 49 35.18 2.83 -54.28
C ARG A 49 34.41 1.90 -53.33
N ARG A 50 33.59 2.46 -52.43
CA ARG A 50 32.84 1.71 -51.39
C ARG A 50 33.79 0.97 -50.45
N GLY A 51 34.62 1.76 -49.79
CA GLY A 51 35.63 1.32 -48.85
C GLY A 51 36.21 2.51 -48.12
N HIS A 52 37.26 2.27 -47.36
CA HIS A 52 37.95 3.28 -46.55
C HIS A 52 39.45 3.06 -46.64
N LEU A 53 40.25 4.03 -46.21
CA LEU A 53 41.66 3.75 -45.96
C LEU A 53 41.78 2.61 -44.94
N ALA A 54 42.65 1.66 -45.22
CA ALA A 54 42.68 0.40 -44.50
C ALA A 54 43.01 0.58 -43.01
N SER A 55 42.29 -0.16 -42.16
CA SER A 55 42.63 -0.34 -40.75
C SER A 55 43.54 -1.57 -40.58
N ILE A 56 44.29 -1.62 -39.48
CA ILE A 56 45.15 -2.77 -39.17
C ILE A 56 44.72 -3.33 -37.82
N GLN A 57 44.42 -4.62 -37.81
CA GLN A 57 43.80 -5.32 -36.68
C GLN A 57 44.67 -6.45 -36.14
N SER A 58 45.83 -6.71 -36.77
CA SER A 58 46.80 -7.73 -36.31
C SER A 58 48.19 -7.53 -36.91
N ASP A 59 49.19 -8.18 -36.31
CA ASP A 59 50.56 -8.25 -36.87
C ASP A 59 50.60 -8.88 -38.27
N ALA A 60 49.72 -9.86 -38.54
CA ALA A 60 49.66 -10.54 -39.82
C ALA A 60 49.22 -9.59 -40.95
N GLU A 61 48.22 -8.75 -40.65
CA GLU A 61 47.73 -7.71 -41.55
C GLU A 61 48.77 -6.60 -41.74
N ALA A 62 49.42 -6.15 -40.66
CA ALA A 62 50.50 -5.16 -40.73
C ALA A 62 51.65 -5.62 -41.66
N ASN A 63 52.06 -6.88 -41.53
CA ASN A 63 53.10 -7.48 -42.38
C ASN A 63 52.65 -7.61 -43.84
N PHE A 64 51.38 -7.96 -44.07
CA PHE A 64 50.80 -8.02 -45.40
C PHE A 64 50.77 -6.63 -46.07
N PHE A 65 50.39 -5.57 -45.35
CA PHE A 65 50.36 -4.21 -45.89
C PHE A 65 51.75 -3.73 -46.29
N ASN A 66 52.77 -4.01 -45.47
CA ASN A 66 54.16 -3.70 -45.80
C ASN A 66 54.66 -4.44 -47.04
N PHE A 67 54.31 -5.73 -47.16
CA PHE A 67 54.62 -6.53 -48.34
C PHE A 67 53.97 -5.93 -49.60
N VAL A 68 52.67 -5.64 -49.56
CA VAL A 68 51.91 -5.03 -50.66
C VAL A 68 52.48 -3.67 -51.04
N ALA A 69 52.78 -2.83 -50.06
CA ALA A 69 53.39 -1.52 -50.26
C ALA A 69 54.84 -1.59 -50.77
N SER A 70 55.46 -2.77 -50.81
CA SER A 70 56.88 -2.94 -51.13
C SER A 70 57.78 -2.11 -50.22
N ASN A 71 57.51 -2.14 -48.90
CA ASN A 71 58.21 -1.38 -47.85
C ASN A 71 58.14 0.15 -48.01
N ARG A 72 57.21 0.66 -48.84
CA ARG A 72 56.97 2.11 -48.96
C ARG A 72 56.08 2.59 -47.82
N GLN A 73 56.30 3.85 -47.44
CA GLN A 73 55.38 4.58 -46.57
C GLN A 73 54.07 4.82 -47.32
N ILE A 74 52.96 4.38 -46.72
CA ILE A 74 51.60 4.52 -47.25
C ILE A 74 50.67 5.11 -46.19
N TRP A 75 49.62 5.80 -46.62
CA TRP A 75 48.53 6.21 -45.71
C TRP A 75 47.75 4.99 -45.20
N LEU A 76 47.42 5.06 -43.91
CA LEU A 76 46.48 4.18 -43.22
C LEU A 76 45.26 4.98 -42.78
N GLY A 77 44.17 4.30 -42.40
CA GLY A 77 42.89 4.94 -42.14
C GLY A 77 42.76 5.70 -40.83
N ALA A 78 43.79 5.74 -39.98
CA ALA A 78 43.68 6.38 -38.67
C ALA A 78 44.02 7.87 -38.70
N THR A 79 43.21 8.67 -38.02
CA THR A 79 43.48 10.10 -37.78
C THR A 79 43.24 10.47 -36.33
N LYS A 80 43.88 11.56 -35.91
CA LYS A 80 43.63 12.19 -34.63
C LYS A 80 42.40 13.08 -34.73
N THR A 81 41.34 12.76 -34.00
CA THR A 81 40.13 13.60 -33.96
C THR A 81 40.31 14.77 -33.01
N LEU A 82 40.11 16.01 -33.49
CA LEU A 82 40.25 17.26 -32.71
C LEU A 82 39.25 17.42 -31.53
N ASN A 83 38.37 16.45 -31.24
CA ASN A 83 37.28 16.60 -30.26
C ASN A 83 36.98 15.34 -29.40
N SER A 84 37.89 14.37 -29.30
CA SER A 84 37.69 13.14 -28.47
C SER A 84 38.35 13.27 -27.08
N PRO A 85 37.85 12.55 -26.05
CA PRO A 85 38.43 12.58 -24.71
C PRO A 85 39.88 12.03 -24.67
N PRO A 86 40.71 12.43 -23.66
CA PRO A 86 42.18 12.28 -23.67
C PRO A 86 42.75 10.85 -23.66
N SER A 87 41.91 9.81 -23.67
CA SER A 87 42.32 8.41 -23.73
C SER A 87 42.16 7.77 -25.11
N ASP A 88 41.46 8.44 -26.04
CA ASP A 88 41.00 7.90 -27.33
C ASP A 88 41.40 8.81 -28.52
N ASP A 89 42.66 9.24 -28.56
CA ASP A 89 43.11 10.28 -29.49
C ASP A 89 43.02 9.87 -30.97
N TRP A 90 43.17 8.58 -31.29
CA TRP A 90 43.22 8.06 -32.67
C TRP A 90 42.02 7.19 -33.01
N LYS A 91 41.46 7.38 -34.21
CA LYS A 91 40.29 6.64 -34.70
C LYS A 91 40.47 6.24 -36.15
N TRP A 92 40.10 5.00 -36.49
CA TRP A 92 40.00 4.53 -37.86
C TRP A 92 38.82 5.20 -38.58
N SER A 93 39.02 5.55 -39.85
CA SER A 93 38.01 6.18 -40.72
C SER A 93 36.86 5.25 -41.09
N ASP A 94 37.08 3.94 -41.02
CA ASP A 94 36.10 2.87 -41.25
C ASP A 94 35.28 2.50 -40.00
N ASP A 95 35.42 3.26 -38.90
CA ASP A 95 34.82 2.99 -37.59
C ASP A 95 35.19 1.63 -36.96
N THR A 96 36.18 0.92 -37.51
CA THR A 96 36.68 -0.30 -36.89
C THR A 96 37.33 -0.01 -35.55
N CYS A 97 37.35 -1.03 -34.71
CA CYS A 97 37.75 -0.87 -33.32
C CYS A 97 39.26 -0.69 -33.19
N TRP A 98 39.65 0.19 -32.27
CA TRP A 98 41.05 0.40 -31.92
C TRP A 98 41.55 -0.74 -31.02
N SER A 99 41.75 -1.92 -31.60
CA SER A 99 42.19 -3.14 -30.88
C SER A 99 43.66 -3.50 -31.06
N TYR A 100 44.34 -2.87 -32.01
CA TYR A 100 45.73 -3.15 -32.35
C TYR A 100 46.52 -1.85 -32.43
N THR A 101 47.77 -1.89 -31.96
CA THR A 101 48.69 -0.75 -32.05
C THR A 101 50.09 -1.22 -32.39
N ASN A 102 50.76 -0.50 -33.29
CA ASN A 102 52.13 -0.80 -33.67
C ASN A 102 52.91 0.49 -33.98
N TRP A 103 52.76 1.52 -33.15
CA TRP A 103 53.55 2.75 -33.28
C TRP A 103 55.06 2.44 -33.24
N ASN A 104 55.80 3.16 -34.07
CA ASN A 104 57.25 3.13 -34.00
C ASN A 104 57.74 3.67 -32.65
N VAL A 105 58.95 3.32 -32.26
CA VAL A 105 59.55 3.80 -31.01
C VAL A 105 59.61 5.33 -31.04
N GLY A 106 58.89 5.97 -30.12
CA GLY A 106 58.80 7.43 -30.02
C GLY A 106 57.54 8.03 -30.62
N GLU A 107 56.73 7.24 -31.34
CA GLU A 107 55.49 7.67 -31.97
C GLU A 107 54.24 7.28 -31.14
N PRO A 108 53.11 7.99 -31.29
CA PRO A 108 52.93 9.21 -32.07
C PRO A 108 53.57 10.41 -31.37
N ASN A 109 54.36 11.21 -32.09
CA ASN A 109 55.15 12.30 -31.50
C ASN A 109 54.55 13.70 -31.73
N ASN A 110 53.52 13.82 -32.56
CA ASN A 110 52.89 15.06 -33.01
C ASN A 110 53.94 16.09 -33.47
N GLY A 111 54.80 15.72 -34.41
CA GLY A 111 55.96 16.48 -34.84
C GLY A 111 55.56 17.85 -35.35
N GLY A 112 56.14 18.91 -34.78
CA GLY A 112 55.78 20.28 -35.17
C GLY A 112 54.32 20.67 -34.83
N GLY A 113 53.60 19.86 -34.06
CA GLY A 113 52.25 20.12 -33.57
C GLY A 113 51.14 19.97 -34.61
N ASN A 114 51.38 19.25 -35.72
CA ASN A 114 50.42 19.09 -36.81
C ASN A 114 50.44 17.71 -37.49
N GLU A 115 50.86 16.66 -36.76
CA GLU A 115 50.90 15.30 -37.27
C GLU A 115 49.70 14.51 -36.76
N ASP A 116 48.60 14.59 -37.50
CA ASP A 116 47.29 14.04 -37.10
C ASP A 116 46.84 12.87 -37.99
N CYS A 117 47.68 12.38 -38.92
CA CYS A 117 47.33 11.33 -39.88
C CYS A 117 48.32 10.17 -39.84
N MET A 118 47.82 8.93 -39.73
CA MET A 118 48.65 7.75 -39.60
C MET A 118 49.16 7.25 -40.95
N ALA A 119 50.45 6.94 -41.01
CA ALA A 119 51.07 6.21 -42.10
C ALA A 119 51.91 5.05 -41.56
N THR A 120 52.25 4.10 -42.43
CA THR A 120 53.37 3.19 -42.14
C THR A 120 54.67 4.01 -42.09
N ALA A 121 55.62 3.63 -41.23
CA ALA A 121 56.92 4.29 -41.18
C ALA A 121 57.78 4.04 -42.44
N GLY A 122 57.39 3.07 -43.27
CA GLY A 122 58.19 2.56 -44.38
C GLY A 122 59.34 1.67 -43.91
N GLY A 123 60.11 1.13 -44.86
CA GLY A 123 61.17 0.16 -44.56
C GLY A 123 60.62 -1.24 -44.26
N SER A 124 61.46 -2.10 -43.68
CA SER A 124 61.11 -3.52 -43.43
C SER A 124 60.29 -3.75 -42.17
N THR A 125 59.90 -2.69 -41.45
CA THR A 125 59.21 -2.75 -40.16
C THR A 125 57.76 -2.31 -40.32
N SER A 126 56.81 -3.08 -39.80
CA SER A 126 55.35 -2.84 -39.93
C SER A 126 54.81 -1.81 -38.96
N VAL A 127 55.68 -0.92 -38.49
CA VAL A 127 55.40 0.09 -37.47
C VAL A 127 54.86 1.37 -38.08
N TRP A 128 54.20 2.19 -37.26
CA TRP A 128 53.46 3.37 -37.70
C TRP A 128 54.14 4.66 -37.30
N ASN A 129 53.82 5.70 -38.07
CA ASN A 129 54.20 7.08 -37.78
C ASN A 129 52.98 7.99 -37.94
N ASP A 130 52.87 9.01 -37.09
CA ASP A 130 51.96 10.12 -37.32
C ASP A 130 52.64 11.14 -38.23
N LEU A 131 51.90 11.66 -39.19
CA LEU A 131 52.40 12.58 -40.19
C LEU A 131 51.41 13.71 -40.41
N ASN A 132 51.93 14.79 -40.97
CA ASN A 132 51.12 15.91 -41.39
C ASN A 132 50.16 15.46 -42.49
N CYS A 133 48.85 15.61 -42.25
CA CYS A 133 47.78 15.19 -43.15
C CYS A 133 47.86 15.80 -44.56
N ALA A 134 48.58 16.92 -44.73
CA ALA A 134 48.80 17.56 -46.02
C ALA A 134 49.94 16.93 -46.84
N ALA A 135 50.71 16.01 -46.27
CA ALA A 135 51.69 15.21 -47.03
C ALA A 135 50.97 14.38 -48.10
N SER A 136 51.66 14.06 -49.20
CA SER A 136 51.10 13.22 -50.27
C SER A 136 51.81 11.88 -50.30
N LEU A 137 51.07 10.80 -50.05
CA LEU A 137 51.59 9.43 -50.01
C LEU A 137 50.71 8.49 -50.86
N PRO A 138 51.29 7.39 -51.39
CA PRO A 138 50.48 6.25 -51.83
C PRO A 138 49.66 5.71 -50.66
N TYR A 139 48.62 4.94 -50.96
CA TYR A 139 47.64 4.55 -49.94
C TYR A 139 47.00 3.21 -50.23
N LEU A 140 46.50 2.57 -49.18
CA LEU A 140 45.81 1.29 -49.27
C LEU A 140 44.35 1.48 -48.88
N CYS A 141 43.44 1.18 -49.81
CA CYS A 141 42.01 1.12 -49.52
C CYS A 141 41.63 -0.29 -49.10
N GLU A 142 40.85 -0.44 -48.04
CA GLU A 142 40.07 -1.63 -47.72
C GLU A 142 38.65 -1.47 -48.27
N LEU A 143 38.14 -2.47 -48.99
CA LEU A 143 36.83 -2.40 -49.63
C LEU A 143 35.74 -3.10 -48.81
N ASP A 144 34.53 -2.54 -48.83
CA ASP A 144 33.34 -3.13 -48.19
C ASP A 144 32.92 -4.45 -48.85
N ASP A 145 33.25 -4.63 -50.14
CA ASP A 145 33.01 -5.87 -50.89
C ASP A 145 34.30 -6.69 -51.02
N CYS A 146 34.43 -7.71 -50.19
CA CYS A 146 35.47 -8.72 -50.30
C CYS A 146 35.31 -9.65 -51.53
N GLY A 147 34.19 -9.52 -52.29
CA GLY A 147 33.86 -10.21 -53.53
C GLY A 147 33.86 -11.73 -53.50
N THR A 148 33.49 -12.33 -52.36
CA THR A 148 33.26 -13.77 -52.21
C THR A 148 32.03 -14.05 -51.35
N ALA A 149 31.52 -15.29 -51.38
CA ALA A 149 30.39 -15.70 -50.54
C ALA A 149 30.71 -15.75 -49.03
N ASN A 150 31.99 -15.77 -48.65
CA ASN A 150 32.46 -15.86 -47.26
C ASN A 150 33.08 -14.54 -46.77
N CYS A 151 32.41 -13.42 -47.08
CA CYS A 151 32.88 -12.10 -46.70
C CYS A 151 32.99 -11.91 -45.19
N GLN A 152 34.15 -11.48 -44.69
CA GLN A 152 34.20 -10.94 -43.35
C GLN A 152 33.35 -9.66 -43.33
N ILE A 153 32.30 -9.67 -42.51
CA ILE A 153 31.45 -8.50 -42.31
C ILE A 153 31.69 -8.05 -40.88
N ASP A 154 32.31 -6.89 -40.75
CA ASP A 154 32.48 -6.23 -39.48
C ASP A 154 31.13 -5.69 -39.01
N GLY A 155 30.86 -5.82 -37.71
CA GLY A 155 29.58 -5.48 -37.13
C GLY A 155 29.35 -3.97 -37.09
N GLY A 156 28.14 -3.55 -37.47
CA GLY A 156 27.69 -2.17 -37.37
C GLY A 156 26.59 -2.00 -36.32
N TRP A 157 26.62 -0.86 -35.63
CA TRP A 157 25.59 -0.48 -34.67
C TRP A 157 24.24 -0.22 -35.36
N SER A 158 23.16 -0.76 -34.80
CA SER A 158 21.80 -0.30 -35.12
C SER A 158 21.62 1.16 -34.69
N SER A 159 20.56 1.79 -35.18
CA SER A 159 20.09 3.06 -34.60
C SER A 159 19.79 2.89 -33.10
N TRP A 160 19.98 3.97 -32.35
CA TRP A 160 19.59 4.03 -30.95
C TRP A 160 18.07 3.95 -30.81
N SER A 161 17.62 3.27 -29.75
CA SER A 161 16.22 3.21 -29.35
C SER A 161 16.11 3.21 -27.84
N TRP A 162 15.09 3.88 -27.29
CA TRP A 162 14.85 3.85 -25.85
C TRP A 162 14.35 2.46 -25.43
N GLY A 163 15.03 1.87 -24.44
CA GLY A 163 14.58 0.65 -23.77
C GLY A 163 13.31 0.87 -22.95
N ALA A 164 12.84 -0.20 -22.30
CA ALA A 164 11.69 -0.10 -21.40
C ALA A 164 12.03 0.76 -20.16
N CYS A 165 11.01 1.41 -19.60
CA CYS A 165 11.13 2.06 -18.30
C CYS A 165 11.43 1.01 -17.21
N ASP A 166 12.40 1.28 -16.34
CA ASP A 166 12.80 0.37 -15.26
C ASP A 166 11.73 0.20 -14.16
N ALA A 167 10.82 1.15 -14.05
CA ALA A 167 9.74 1.15 -13.09
C ALA A 167 8.47 0.53 -13.70
N PRO A 168 7.79 -0.41 -12.99
CA PRO A 168 6.52 -0.98 -13.45
C PRO A 168 5.36 0.02 -13.36
N CYS A 169 5.52 1.06 -12.55
CA CYS A 169 4.58 2.16 -12.33
C CYS A 169 5.35 3.37 -11.78
N GLY A 170 4.76 4.55 -11.85
CA GLY A 170 5.32 5.79 -11.32
C GLY A 170 6.46 6.35 -12.18
N PRO A 171 7.28 7.24 -11.58
CA PRO A 171 8.48 7.73 -12.23
C PRO A 171 9.53 6.64 -12.29
N GLY A 172 10.13 6.48 -13.46
CA GLY A 172 11.24 5.58 -13.69
C GLY A 172 12.26 6.22 -14.62
N THR A 173 13.18 5.38 -15.06
CA THR A 173 14.29 5.72 -15.92
C THR A 173 14.38 4.72 -17.08
N GLN A 174 14.64 5.23 -18.28
CA GLN A 174 14.93 4.41 -19.45
C GLN A 174 16.30 4.80 -20.03
N ILE A 175 16.93 3.84 -20.69
CA ILE A 175 18.30 3.96 -21.24
C ILE A 175 18.21 3.76 -22.77
N GLU A 176 18.94 4.56 -23.55
CA GLU A 176 19.09 4.30 -24.98
C GLU A 176 19.92 3.04 -25.19
N GLU A 177 19.42 2.14 -26.03
CA GLU A 177 20.07 0.89 -26.36
C GLU A 177 20.22 0.77 -27.88
N ARG A 178 21.27 0.06 -28.29
CA ARG A 178 21.54 -0.32 -29.68
C ARG A 178 22.18 -1.70 -29.72
N SER A 179 22.10 -2.35 -30.88
CA SER A 179 22.62 -3.71 -31.07
C SER A 179 23.55 -3.78 -32.27
N CYS A 180 24.59 -4.62 -32.18
CA CYS A 180 25.57 -4.83 -33.26
C CYS A 180 24.99 -5.74 -34.36
N THR A 181 24.07 -5.19 -35.16
CA THR A 181 23.23 -5.95 -36.09
C THR A 181 23.00 -5.25 -37.43
N ASN A 182 23.58 -4.08 -37.63
CA ASN A 182 23.41 -3.30 -38.86
C ASN A 182 24.76 -2.83 -39.43
N PRO A 183 25.54 -3.74 -40.06
CA PRO A 183 25.22 -5.17 -40.28
C PRO A 183 25.62 -6.06 -39.11
N SER A 184 25.10 -7.29 -39.07
CA SER A 184 25.54 -8.31 -38.10
C SER A 184 26.91 -8.87 -38.49
N VAL A 185 27.74 -9.15 -37.48
CA VAL A 185 29.04 -9.78 -37.65
C VAL A 185 28.91 -11.11 -38.40
N SER A 186 29.75 -11.35 -39.41
CA SER A 186 29.76 -12.60 -40.19
C SER A 186 31.17 -13.02 -40.61
N ASN A 187 31.35 -14.34 -40.81
CA ASN A 187 32.62 -14.97 -41.24
C ASN A 187 33.86 -14.54 -40.44
N GLY A 188 33.71 -14.34 -39.14
CA GLY A 188 34.81 -13.94 -38.24
C GLY A 188 35.18 -12.46 -38.32
N GLY A 189 34.32 -11.60 -38.88
CA GLY A 189 34.48 -10.15 -38.83
C GLY A 189 34.52 -9.62 -37.39
N LEU A 190 34.88 -8.35 -37.26
CA LEU A 190 35.03 -7.68 -35.98
C LEU A 190 33.68 -7.36 -35.34
N SER A 191 33.63 -7.39 -34.01
CA SER A 191 32.48 -6.91 -33.23
C SER A 191 32.49 -5.39 -33.13
N CYS A 192 31.32 -4.79 -32.96
CA CYS A 192 31.18 -3.36 -32.67
C CYS A 192 31.93 -2.95 -31.40
N CYS A 193 32.49 -1.73 -31.38
CA CYS A 193 33.16 -1.12 -30.24
C CYS A 193 32.30 -0.03 -29.58
N GLY A 194 32.67 0.27 -28.33
CA GLY A 194 31.96 1.21 -27.49
C GLY A 194 30.75 0.57 -26.80
N SER A 195 29.98 1.41 -26.10
CA SER A 195 28.86 0.93 -25.32
C SER A 195 27.63 0.61 -26.20
N ALA A 196 26.93 -0.47 -25.85
CA ALA A 196 25.59 -0.78 -26.35
C ALA A 196 24.49 0.05 -25.66
N THR A 197 24.83 0.71 -24.55
CA THR A 197 23.96 1.60 -23.78
C THR A 197 24.43 3.04 -23.88
N GLY A 198 23.49 3.97 -23.94
CA GLY A 198 23.73 5.39 -24.20
C GLY A 198 23.16 6.28 -23.11
N ASN A 199 22.42 7.29 -23.53
CA ASN A 199 21.87 8.29 -22.62
C ASN A 199 20.78 7.72 -21.72
N THR A 200 20.51 8.44 -20.64
CA THR A 200 19.48 8.12 -19.67
C THR A 200 18.46 9.23 -19.62
N GLN A 201 17.17 8.89 -19.57
CA GLN A 201 16.12 9.88 -19.36
C GLN A 201 15.01 9.36 -18.44
N SER A 202 14.29 10.28 -17.81
CA SER A 202 13.12 9.96 -17.02
C SER A 202 11.96 9.49 -17.89
N CYS A 203 11.17 8.56 -17.37
CA CYS A 203 9.91 8.09 -17.95
C CYS A 203 8.83 8.08 -16.88
N GLU A 204 7.57 8.20 -17.30
CA GLU A 204 6.40 8.04 -16.45
C GLU A 204 5.50 6.99 -17.09
N VAL A 205 5.19 5.92 -16.34
CA VAL A 205 4.40 4.79 -16.87
C VAL A 205 2.92 4.98 -16.58
N VAL A 206 2.48 4.51 -15.41
CA VAL A 206 1.13 4.68 -14.85
C VAL A 206 1.29 4.89 -13.34
N PRO A 207 0.40 5.62 -12.66
CA PRO A 207 0.51 5.79 -11.21
C PRO A 207 0.57 4.46 -10.46
N CYS A 208 1.41 4.39 -9.43
CA CYS A 208 1.58 3.17 -8.64
C CYS A 208 0.36 2.85 -7.76
N PRO A 209 0.06 1.56 -7.54
CA PRO A 209 -0.94 1.14 -6.58
C PRO A 209 -0.67 1.73 -5.20
N VAL A 210 -1.69 2.31 -4.58
CA VAL A 210 -1.66 2.80 -3.21
C VAL A 210 -2.60 1.92 -2.40
N ASN A 211 -2.03 1.09 -1.52
CA ASN A 211 -2.82 0.23 -0.64
C ASN A 211 -3.46 1.05 0.47
N GLY A 212 -4.69 0.69 0.83
CA GLY A 212 -5.43 1.32 1.92
C GLY A 212 -4.76 1.17 3.26
N GLY A 213 -4.74 2.25 4.04
CA GLY A 213 -4.34 2.22 5.44
C GLY A 213 -5.47 2.68 6.35
N TRP A 214 -5.60 2.00 7.49
CA TRP A 214 -6.53 2.40 8.54
C TRP A 214 -6.11 3.74 9.15
N THR A 215 -7.08 4.61 9.40
CA THR A 215 -6.91 5.70 10.38
C THR A 215 -6.69 5.11 11.77
N ALA A 216 -6.16 5.91 12.68
CA ALA A 216 -6.26 5.59 14.10
C ALA A 216 -7.74 5.36 14.47
N TRP A 217 -7.98 4.49 15.44
CA TRP A 217 -9.30 4.32 16.03
C TRP A 217 -9.79 5.65 16.62
N GLY A 218 -11.06 5.94 16.42
CA GLY A 218 -11.75 7.01 17.14
C GLY A 218 -11.78 6.73 18.65
N THR A 219 -12.13 7.74 19.43
CA THR A 219 -12.42 7.56 20.85
C THR A 219 -13.65 6.68 21.04
N TRP A 220 -13.68 5.93 22.14
CA TRP A 220 -14.89 5.21 22.54
C TRP A 220 -16.07 6.16 22.71
N GLY A 221 -17.24 5.78 22.19
CA GLY A 221 -18.49 6.48 22.41
C GLY A 221 -18.95 6.41 23.87
N ALA A 222 -20.07 7.07 24.18
CA ALA A 222 -20.69 6.93 25.49
C ALA A 222 -21.20 5.50 25.69
N CYS A 223 -21.14 5.02 26.93
CA CYS A 223 -21.72 3.73 27.30
C CYS A 223 -23.26 3.77 27.15
N SER A 224 -23.85 2.69 26.61
CA SER A 224 -25.30 2.57 26.43
C SER A 224 -26.06 2.70 27.74
N ASP A 225 -25.50 2.15 28.82
CA ASP A 225 -26.14 2.07 30.12
C ASP A 225 -25.22 2.64 31.21
N PRO A 226 -25.77 3.35 32.21
CA PRO A 226 -24.99 3.92 33.30
C PRO A 226 -24.46 2.85 34.28
N CYS A 227 -25.04 1.65 34.26
CA CYS A 227 -24.73 0.51 35.12
C CYS A 227 -25.30 -0.77 34.51
N GLY A 228 -24.95 -1.94 35.06
CA GLY A 228 -25.56 -3.21 34.67
C GLY A 228 -25.02 -3.82 33.37
N THR A 229 -23.80 -3.44 32.98
CA THR A 229 -23.10 -3.87 31.76
C THR A 229 -23.71 -3.30 30.49
N GLY A 230 -23.40 -2.03 30.23
CA GLY A 230 -23.65 -1.41 28.93
C GLY A 230 -22.56 -1.76 27.91
N SER A 231 -22.73 -1.27 26.69
CA SER A 231 -21.76 -1.40 25.60
C SER A 231 -21.40 -0.03 25.03
N GLN A 232 -20.16 0.11 24.54
CA GLN A 232 -19.68 1.29 23.83
C GLN A 232 -18.96 0.86 22.55
N GLU A 233 -19.03 1.70 21.53
CA GLU A 233 -18.41 1.44 20.22
C GLU A 233 -17.40 2.53 19.85
N ARG A 234 -16.41 2.16 19.04
CA ARG A 234 -15.53 3.08 18.34
C ARG A 234 -15.38 2.67 16.88
N SER A 235 -14.97 3.61 16.02
CA SER A 235 -14.85 3.39 14.58
C SER A 235 -13.50 3.88 14.02
N ARG A 236 -13.10 3.33 12.88
CA ARG A 236 -11.95 3.78 12.07
C ARG A 236 -12.34 3.75 10.58
N THR A 237 -11.57 4.42 9.73
CA THR A 237 -11.83 4.47 8.28
C THR A 237 -10.58 4.09 7.48
N CYS A 238 -10.76 3.52 6.29
CA CYS A 238 -9.66 3.14 5.40
C CYS A 238 -9.25 4.32 4.51
N THR A 239 -8.71 5.37 5.11
CA THR A 239 -8.41 6.63 4.41
C THR A 239 -6.99 7.14 4.64
N ASN A 240 -6.15 6.39 5.35
CA ASN A 240 -4.80 6.79 5.73
C ASN A 240 -3.73 5.77 5.28
N PRO A 241 -3.44 5.66 3.97
CA PRO A 241 -4.03 6.41 2.86
C PRO A 241 -5.31 5.75 2.30
N THR A 242 -6.03 6.46 1.43
CA THR A 242 -7.18 5.88 0.71
C THR A 242 -6.65 4.99 -0.42
N PRO A 243 -7.17 3.76 -0.59
CA PRO A 243 -6.78 2.90 -1.71
C PRO A 243 -6.93 3.62 -3.05
N ALA A 244 -5.91 3.56 -3.89
CA ALA A 244 -5.92 4.17 -5.21
C ALA A 244 -5.12 3.35 -6.22
N HIS A 245 -5.34 3.59 -7.52
CA HIS A 245 -4.58 3.01 -8.62
C HIS A 245 -4.50 1.46 -8.59
N GLY A 246 -5.59 0.81 -8.15
CA GLY A 246 -5.65 -0.65 -8.05
C GLY A 246 -4.99 -1.24 -6.79
N GLY A 247 -4.64 -0.41 -5.80
CA GLY A 247 -4.15 -0.88 -4.51
C GLY A 247 -5.25 -1.54 -3.67
N ASP A 248 -4.81 -2.40 -2.75
CA ASP A 248 -5.69 -3.25 -1.96
C ASP A 248 -6.52 -2.45 -0.93
N PRO A 249 -7.77 -2.84 -0.65
CA PRO A 249 -8.54 -2.26 0.44
C PRO A 249 -7.97 -2.68 1.80
N CYS A 250 -8.30 -1.93 2.86
CA CYS A 250 -7.91 -2.31 4.22
C CYS A 250 -8.61 -3.60 4.66
N ALA A 251 -7.85 -4.54 5.24
CA ALA A 251 -8.40 -5.74 5.85
C ALA A 251 -8.80 -5.50 7.32
N GLY A 252 -9.98 -6.01 7.71
CA GLY A 252 -10.52 -5.97 9.06
C GLY A 252 -11.75 -5.07 9.22
N ASP A 253 -12.26 -5.00 10.45
CA ASP A 253 -13.53 -4.30 10.72
C ASP A 253 -13.36 -2.78 10.86
N THR A 254 -14.40 -2.04 10.48
CA THR A 254 -14.49 -0.58 10.59
C THR A 254 -14.93 -0.11 11.98
N SER A 255 -15.47 -1.00 12.80
CA SER A 255 -16.01 -0.72 14.13
C SER A 255 -15.56 -1.78 15.13
N GLU A 256 -15.44 -1.37 16.38
CA GLU A 256 -15.13 -2.25 17.51
C GLU A 256 -16.07 -1.91 18.66
N SER A 257 -16.53 -2.93 19.37
CA SER A 257 -17.43 -2.82 20.52
C SER A 257 -16.78 -3.43 21.75
N GLN A 258 -17.00 -2.83 22.91
CA GLN A 258 -16.59 -3.39 24.20
C GLN A 258 -17.61 -3.08 25.29
N ASP A 259 -17.63 -3.91 26.33
CA ASP A 259 -18.45 -3.69 27.51
C ASP A 259 -17.95 -2.47 28.31
N CYS A 260 -18.88 -1.78 28.96
CA CYS A 260 -18.63 -0.64 29.83
C CYS A 260 -19.63 -0.62 30.99
N ASN A 261 -19.31 0.14 32.05
CA ASN A 261 -20.17 0.28 33.23
C ASN A 261 -20.70 -1.06 33.78
N THR A 262 -19.80 -2.02 33.99
CA THR A 262 -20.10 -3.38 34.48
C THR A 262 -20.49 -3.42 35.96
N ASN A 263 -20.50 -2.28 36.65
CA ASN A 263 -20.95 -2.19 38.02
C ASN A 263 -22.46 -2.46 38.11
N PRO A 264 -22.92 -3.24 39.10
CA PRO A 264 -24.35 -3.49 39.30
C PRO A 264 -25.16 -2.19 39.47
N CYS A 265 -26.36 -2.17 38.90
CA CYS A 265 -27.27 -1.04 39.08
C CYS A 265 -27.88 -0.99 40.48
N PRO A 266 -28.24 0.22 40.97
CA PRO A 266 -29.03 0.38 42.18
C PRO A 266 -30.33 -0.43 42.12
N VAL A 267 -30.61 -1.20 43.16
CA VAL A 267 -31.88 -1.94 43.33
C VAL A 267 -32.65 -1.25 44.45
N ASN A 268 -33.72 -0.55 44.10
CA ASN A 268 -34.58 0.13 45.08
C ASN A 268 -35.43 -0.88 45.84
N GLY A 269 -35.62 -0.63 47.14
CA GLY A 269 -36.41 -1.48 48.01
C GLY A 269 -37.88 -1.54 47.63
N GLY A 270 -38.46 -2.73 47.66
CA GLY A 270 -39.89 -2.93 47.54
C GLY A 270 -40.47 -3.63 48.77
N TRP A 271 -41.66 -3.18 49.17
CA TRP A 271 -42.41 -3.79 50.26
C TRP A 271 -42.92 -5.17 49.85
N THR A 272 -42.86 -6.14 50.77
CA THR A 272 -43.69 -7.34 50.70
C THR A 272 -45.16 -6.97 50.86
N ALA A 273 -46.05 -7.87 50.44
CA ALA A 273 -47.47 -7.73 50.79
C ALA A 273 -47.62 -7.71 52.31
N TRP A 274 -48.58 -6.92 52.81
CA TRP A 274 -48.92 -6.91 54.23
C TRP A 274 -49.24 -8.31 54.74
N GLY A 275 -48.71 -8.64 55.92
CA GLY A 275 -49.11 -9.83 56.67
C GLY A 275 -50.60 -9.79 57.04
N THR A 276 -51.14 -10.94 57.45
CA THR A 276 -52.48 -11.02 58.01
C THR A 276 -52.55 -10.24 59.33
N TRP A 277 -53.72 -9.66 59.63
CA TRP A 277 -53.97 -9.06 60.93
C TRP A 277 -53.77 -10.07 62.07
N GLY A 278 -53.04 -9.66 63.11
CA GLY A 278 -52.87 -10.43 64.33
C GLY A 278 -54.18 -10.58 65.11
N ALA A 279 -54.14 -11.38 66.19
CA ALA A 279 -55.29 -11.51 67.08
C ALA A 279 -55.58 -10.19 67.79
N CYS A 280 -56.87 -9.89 68.00
CA CYS A 280 -57.29 -8.71 68.73
C CYS A 280 -56.86 -8.80 70.21
N THR A 281 -56.32 -7.71 70.77
CA THR A 281 -55.87 -7.69 72.18
C THR A 281 -56.98 -7.85 73.20
N ALA A 282 -58.23 -7.57 72.82
CA ALA A 282 -59.39 -7.72 73.69
C ALA A 282 -60.51 -8.47 72.95
N THR A 283 -61.26 -9.29 73.68
CA THR A 283 -62.43 -10.00 73.15
C THR A 283 -63.70 -9.16 73.22
N CYS A 284 -63.68 -8.06 73.97
CA CYS A 284 -64.73 -7.03 74.07
C CYS A 284 -64.12 -5.74 74.65
N GLY A 285 -64.76 -4.59 74.46
CA GLY A 285 -64.36 -3.31 75.06
C GLY A 285 -63.26 -2.56 74.30
N THR A 286 -63.18 -2.73 72.97
CA THR A 286 -62.17 -2.16 72.05
C THR A 286 -60.77 -2.69 72.31
N GLY A 287 -60.34 -3.63 71.46
CA GLY A 287 -58.95 -4.05 71.34
C GLY A 287 -58.27 -3.46 70.11
N SER A 288 -57.00 -3.78 69.93
CA SER A 288 -56.17 -3.39 68.78
C SER A 288 -55.62 -4.65 68.13
N GLN A 289 -55.47 -4.63 66.80
CA GLN A 289 -54.76 -5.68 66.05
C GLN A 289 -53.73 -5.01 65.16
N GLU A 290 -52.60 -5.68 64.95
CA GLU A 290 -51.48 -5.17 64.18
C GLU A 290 -51.15 -6.13 63.03
N ARG A 291 -50.66 -5.59 61.91
CA ARG A 291 -50.04 -6.35 60.83
C ARG A 291 -48.71 -5.71 60.44
N SER A 292 -47.83 -6.49 59.83
CA SER A 292 -46.48 -6.03 59.45
C SER A 292 -46.14 -6.38 58.00
N ARG A 293 -45.16 -5.67 57.45
CA ARG A 293 -44.54 -5.92 56.13
C ARG A 293 -43.04 -5.69 56.21
N THR A 294 -42.29 -6.24 55.25
CA THR A 294 -40.83 -6.14 55.19
C THR A 294 -40.34 -5.57 53.86
N CYS A 295 -39.26 -4.79 53.88
CA CYS A 295 -38.64 -4.21 52.69
C CYS A 295 -37.68 -5.23 52.04
N THR A 296 -38.25 -6.31 51.51
CA THR A 296 -37.47 -7.45 50.98
C THR A 296 -37.95 -7.92 49.61
N ASN A 297 -38.82 -7.16 48.94
CA ASN A 297 -39.39 -7.52 47.65
C ASN A 297 -39.29 -6.38 46.62
N PRO A 298 -38.09 -6.03 46.13
CA PRO A 298 -36.79 -6.62 46.48
C PRO A 298 -36.12 -5.93 47.68
N THR A 299 -35.08 -6.54 48.24
CA THR A 299 -34.22 -5.89 49.26
C THR A 299 -33.37 -4.81 48.59
N PRO A 300 -33.28 -3.58 49.14
CA PRO A 300 -32.39 -2.55 48.61
C PRO A 300 -30.95 -3.06 48.49
N ALA A 301 -30.34 -2.85 47.33
CA ALA A 301 -28.96 -3.24 47.06
C ALA A 301 -28.26 -2.21 46.16
N HIS A 302 -26.91 -2.25 46.15
CA HIS A 302 -26.07 -1.44 45.25
C HIS A 302 -26.38 0.08 45.28
N GLY A 303 -26.72 0.61 46.46
CA GLY A 303 -27.05 2.03 46.64
C GLY A 303 -28.46 2.44 46.23
N GLY A 304 -29.37 1.49 46.01
CA GLY A 304 -30.79 1.77 45.79
C GLY A 304 -31.50 2.26 47.06
N ASP A 305 -32.58 2.99 46.86
CA ASP A 305 -33.32 3.66 47.92
C ASP A 305 -34.04 2.67 48.86
N PRO A 306 -34.12 2.93 50.18
CA PRO A 306 -34.90 2.13 51.10
C PRO A 306 -36.41 2.30 50.84
N CYS A 307 -37.23 1.33 51.27
CA CYS A 307 -38.68 1.45 51.18
C CYS A 307 -39.19 2.61 52.04
N ALA A 308 -39.99 3.50 51.46
CA ALA A 308 -40.65 4.58 52.19
C ALA A 308 -41.96 4.10 52.88
N GLY A 309 -42.17 4.52 54.13
CA GLY A 309 -43.37 4.25 54.93
C GLY A 309 -43.16 3.29 56.11
N ASP A 310 -44.23 3.04 56.88
CA ASP A 310 -44.14 2.26 58.12
C ASP A 310 -44.07 0.75 57.87
N THR A 311 -43.40 0.03 58.77
CA THR A 311 -43.23 -1.43 58.76
C THR A 311 -44.39 -2.16 59.42
N SER A 312 -45.18 -1.48 60.24
CA SER A 312 -46.38 -2.01 60.87
C SER A 312 -47.55 -1.04 60.74
N GLU A 313 -48.75 -1.61 60.76
CA GLU A 313 -50.01 -0.88 60.74
C GLU A 313 -50.91 -1.46 61.82
N SER A 314 -51.58 -0.58 62.55
CA SER A 314 -52.51 -0.95 63.62
C SER A 314 -53.91 -0.45 63.32
N GLN A 315 -54.91 -1.25 63.66
CA GLN A 315 -56.31 -0.85 63.60
C GLN A 315 -57.09 -1.40 64.81
N ASP A 316 -58.18 -0.72 65.15
CA ASP A 316 -59.08 -1.16 66.21
C ASP A 316 -59.84 -2.42 65.80
N CYS A 317 -60.16 -3.26 66.78
CA CYS A 317 -60.94 -4.49 66.63
C CYS A 317 -61.81 -4.75 67.87
N ASN A 318 -62.86 -5.57 67.73
CA ASN A 318 -63.77 -5.97 68.82
C ASN A 318 -64.26 -4.78 69.67
N THR A 319 -64.82 -3.77 69.02
CA THR A 319 -65.29 -2.51 69.63
C THR A 319 -66.59 -2.65 70.43
N ASP A 320 -67.16 -3.85 70.51
CA ASP A 320 -68.41 -4.11 71.22
C ASP A 320 -68.21 -4.14 72.75
N PRO A 321 -69.12 -3.56 73.57
CA PRO A 321 -69.01 -3.54 75.03
C PRO A 321 -69.04 -4.93 75.69
N CYS A 322 -68.29 -5.11 76.78
CA CYS A 322 -68.24 -6.38 77.52
C CYS A 322 -69.53 -6.69 78.33
N PRO A 323 -69.90 -7.98 78.49
CA PRO A 323 -71.05 -8.40 79.31
C PRO A 323 -70.86 -8.13 80.82
N VAL A 324 -71.92 -7.70 81.51
CA VAL A 324 -71.99 -7.56 82.98
C VAL A 324 -73.04 -8.49 83.59
N ASN A 325 -72.70 -9.21 84.66
CA ASN A 325 -73.60 -10.15 85.36
C ASN A 325 -74.55 -9.43 86.33
N GLY A 326 -75.87 -9.67 86.23
CA GLY A 326 -76.92 -9.07 87.09
C GLY A 326 -77.22 -9.86 88.37
N GLY A 327 -77.62 -9.17 89.45
CA GLY A 327 -77.92 -9.76 90.77
C GLY A 327 -79.41 -9.66 91.20
N TRP A 328 -79.78 -10.37 92.27
CA TRP A 328 -81.14 -10.34 92.85
C TRP A 328 -81.34 -9.14 93.80
N THR A 329 -82.56 -8.58 93.89
CA THR A 329 -82.88 -7.59 94.94
C THR A 329 -82.97 -8.27 96.31
N ALA A 330 -82.95 -7.48 97.39
CA ALA A 330 -83.35 -7.94 98.71
C ALA A 330 -84.82 -8.43 98.71
N TRP A 331 -85.16 -9.35 99.62
CA TRP A 331 -86.53 -9.83 99.84
C TRP A 331 -87.44 -8.71 100.32
N GLY A 332 -88.68 -8.66 99.81
CA GLY A 332 -89.71 -7.72 100.27
C GLY A 332 -90.24 -8.06 101.66
N THR A 333 -91.16 -7.23 102.17
CA THR A 333 -91.83 -7.47 103.46
C THR A 333 -92.86 -8.60 103.36
N TRP A 334 -92.99 -9.38 104.44
CA TRP A 334 -93.99 -10.45 104.54
C TRP A 334 -95.42 -9.90 104.51
N GLY A 335 -96.30 -10.50 103.71
CA GLY A 335 -97.73 -10.16 103.66
C GLY A 335 -98.50 -10.58 104.91
N ALA A 336 -99.71 -10.03 105.11
CA ALA A 336 -100.55 -10.32 106.28
C ALA A 336 -100.89 -11.81 106.42
N CYS A 337 -101.01 -12.28 107.67
CA CYS A 337 -101.29 -13.68 107.98
C CYS A 337 -102.73 -14.05 107.60
N THR A 338 -102.94 -15.24 107.05
CA THR A 338 -104.23 -15.67 106.51
C THR A 338 -105.31 -15.96 107.55
N ALA A 339 -105.01 -15.92 108.85
CA ALA A 339 -105.98 -16.15 109.93
C ALA A 339 -105.68 -15.28 111.17
N THR A 340 -106.72 -14.81 111.85
CA THR A 340 -106.63 -13.96 113.06
C THR A 340 -106.69 -14.75 114.37
N CYS A 341 -107.05 -16.04 114.35
CA CYS A 341 -106.74 -17.02 115.41
C CYS A 341 -106.65 -18.43 114.81
N GLY A 342 -105.75 -19.28 115.34
CA GLY A 342 -105.36 -20.57 114.74
C GLY A 342 -104.08 -20.49 113.89
N THR A 343 -103.72 -21.56 113.18
CA THR A 343 -102.53 -21.62 112.30
C THR A 343 -102.79 -20.95 110.95
N GLY A 344 -101.93 -19.99 110.55
CA GLY A 344 -101.96 -19.29 109.26
C GLY A 344 -100.56 -19.10 108.65
N SER A 345 -100.47 -18.77 107.36
CA SER A 345 -99.18 -18.59 106.65
C SER A 345 -99.03 -17.18 106.06
N GLN A 346 -97.77 -16.72 105.93
CA GLN A 346 -97.39 -15.49 105.24
C GLN A 346 -96.45 -15.79 104.07
N ARG A 347 -96.40 -14.92 103.05
CA ARG A 347 -95.46 -15.01 101.92
C ARG A 347 -94.75 -13.67 101.68
N THR A 348 -93.52 -13.74 101.17
CA THR A 348 -92.78 -12.60 100.60
C THR A 348 -92.14 -12.98 99.26
N VAL A 349 -91.80 -11.98 98.44
CA VAL A 349 -91.16 -12.14 97.13
C VAL A 349 -89.89 -11.28 97.06
N LYS A 350 -88.88 -11.74 96.31
CA LYS A 350 -87.76 -10.90 95.83
C LYS A 350 -87.74 -10.93 94.30
N ASN A 351 -87.38 -9.81 93.68
CA ASN A 351 -87.31 -9.71 92.23
C ASN A 351 -85.86 -9.81 91.76
N LEU A 352 -85.64 -10.41 90.60
CA LEU A 352 -84.39 -10.23 89.89
C LEU A 352 -84.40 -8.80 89.34
N TYR A 353 -83.44 -7.94 89.72
CA TYR A 353 -83.28 -6.68 89.01
C TYR A 353 -82.20 -6.87 87.95
N LYS A 354 -82.54 -6.59 86.69
CA LYS A 354 -81.52 -6.16 85.74
C LYS A 354 -81.09 -4.77 86.18
N SER A 355 -79.81 -4.57 86.50
CA SER A 355 -79.29 -3.21 86.63
C SER A 355 -79.56 -2.50 85.30
N ASN A 356 -80.34 -1.42 85.36
CA ASN A 356 -80.76 -0.68 84.19
C ASN A 356 -79.58 0.12 83.65
N THR A 357 -78.91 -0.41 82.64
CA THR A 357 -78.35 0.34 81.50
C THR A 357 -78.14 -0.60 80.31
N CYS A 358 -79.19 -0.79 79.49
CA CYS A 358 -79.02 -1.27 78.12
C CYS A 358 -79.57 -0.19 77.18
N PRO A 359 -78.76 0.37 76.26
CA PRO A 359 -79.30 1.25 75.25
C PRO A 359 -80.12 0.43 74.25
N ARG A 360 -81.31 0.96 74.00
CA ARG A 360 -82.32 0.56 73.01
C ARG A 360 -81.75 -0.10 71.75
N ARG A 361 -82.33 -1.25 71.36
CA ARG A 361 -83.06 -1.45 70.07
C ARG A 361 -83.86 -2.77 70.02
N ARG A 362 -85.11 -2.71 70.53
CA ARG A 362 -86.39 -3.37 70.10
C ARG A 362 -86.40 -4.92 69.86
N PRO A 363 -87.57 -5.56 69.64
CA PRO A 363 -88.36 -6.16 70.72
C PRO A 363 -88.60 -7.68 70.57
N LEU A 364 -88.86 -8.29 71.73
CA LEU A 364 -89.80 -9.39 72.01
C LEU A 364 -90.50 -10.07 70.81
N CYS A 365 -90.46 -11.40 70.80
CA CYS A 365 -91.69 -12.21 70.85
C CYS A 365 -91.37 -13.55 71.53
N TRP A 366 -92.02 -13.78 72.67
CA TRP A 366 -92.17 -15.12 73.25
C TRP A 366 -93.19 -15.90 72.42
N ARG A 367 -93.00 -17.22 72.33
CA ARG A 367 -94.15 -18.15 72.35
C ARG A 367 -93.71 -19.45 73.04
N TYR A 368 -94.37 -19.71 74.17
CA TYR A 368 -94.37 -21.00 74.86
C TYR A 368 -95.07 -22.06 73.98
N ILE A 369 -94.54 -23.28 74.02
CA ILE A 369 -95.30 -24.47 74.43
C ILE A 369 -94.52 -25.07 75.60
#